data_AF-A0A9P1AVR5-F1
#
_entry.id   AF-A0A9P1AVR5-F1
#
_cell.length_a   1.000
_cell.length_b   1.000
_cell.length_c   1.000
_cell.angle_alpha   90.00
_cell.angle_beta   90.00
_cell.angle_gamma   90.00
#
_symmetry.space_group_name_H-M   'P 1'
#
loop_
_entity.id
_entity.type
_entity.pdbx_description
1 polymer ?
#
loop_
_entity_poly.entity_id
_entity_poly.type
_entity_poly.pdbx_seq_one_letter_code
_entity_poly.pdbx_strand_id
1 'polypeptide(L)'
;MQIYDRVWFHDGSHQTPTIFYFNTTLICRDPHTKAPIGEWCYQVKYFEEDMLKSDDLIAQTEYVCTEDIAVKFVIDGFQSGDWASWNYDIYSQITHTCNFESVKKSRERPFSKIPVDGRTVYTLHHTVELYESGT
;
A
#
# COMPACT_ATOMS: atom_id res chain seq x y z
N MET A 1 -8.78 11.99 24.58
CA MET A 1 -8.49 11.30 23.30
C MET A 1 -9.72 10.49 22.97
N GLN A 2 -10.58 11.01 22.09
CA GLN A 2 -11.85 10.37 21.73
C GLN A 2 -11.59 9.40 20.59
N ILE A 3 -11.86 8.11 20.83
CA ILE A 3 -11.87 7.07 19.82
C ILE A 3 -13.24 7.15 19.16
N TYR A 4 -13.29 7.47 17.87
CA TYR A 4 -14.53 7.42 17.11
C TYR A 4 -14.81 5.95 16.77
N ASP A 5 -15.85 5.40 17.37
CA ASP A 5 -16.45 4.13 16.93
C ASP A 5 -17.03 4.32 15.52
N ARG A 6 -16.26 3.97 14.49
CA ARG A 6 -16.80 3.81 13.13
C ARG A 6 -17.38 2.41 13.01
N VAL A 7 -18.71 2.32 13.00
CA VAL A 7 -19.45 1.11 12.67
C VAL A 7 -19.54 0.99 11.16
N TRP A 8 -18.96 -0.06 10.58
CA TRP A 8 -19.04 -0.39 9.17
C TRP A 8 -20.07 -1.50 8.96
N PHE A 9 -20.99 -1.32 8.02
CA PHE A 9 -22.04 -2.31 7.70
C PHE A 9 -21.54 -3.28 6.63
N HIS A 10 -21.64 -4.59 6.92
CA HIS A 10 -21.28 -5.68 6.02
C HIS A 10 -22.49 -6.20 5.21
N ASP A 11 -22.22 -6.54 3.95
CA ASP A 11 -23.04 -7.46 3.15
C ASP A 11 -22.75 -8.90 3.61
N GLY A 12 -23.63 -9.44 4.46
CA GLY A 12 -24.02 -10.86 4.48
C GLY A 12 -23.02 -11.95 4.92
N SER A 13 -21.71 -11.71 4.99
CA SER A 13 -20.74 -12.73 5.45
C SER A 13 -20.25 -12.43 6.87
N HIS A 14 -20.46 -13.37 7.78
CA HIS A 14 -20.10 -13.29 9.21
C HIS A 14 -18.58 -13.47 9.46
N GLN A 15 -17.71 -12.80 8.71
CA GLN A 15 -16.27 -12.77 9.02
C GLN A 15 -15.90 -11.43 9.64
N THR A 16 -15.24 -11.49 10.80
CA THR A 16 -14.67 -10.29 11.41
C THR A 16 -13.53 -9.81 10.52
N PRO A 17 -13.53 -8.54 10.06
CA PRO A 17 -12.54 -8.07 9.12
C PRO A 17 -11.15 -8.00 9.77
N THR A 18 -10.13 -8.35 8.99
CA THR A 18 -8.73 -8.17 9.39
C THR A 18 -8.33 -6.72 9.12
N ILE A 19 -7.67 -6.08 10.10
CA ILE A 19 -7.20 -4.70 9.99
C ILE A 19 -5.72 -4.70 9.65
N PHE A 20 -5.33 -3.91 8.65
CA PHE A 20 -3.96 -3.73 8.22
C PHE A 20 -3.51 -2.29 8.48
N TYR A 21 -2.36 -2.14 9.13
CA TYR A 21 -1.62 -0.88 9.25
C TYR A 21 -0.39 -0.93 8.36
N PHE A 22 -0.40 -0.17 7.27
CA PHE A 22 0.73 -0.07 6.35
C PHE A 22 1.64 1.07 6.78
N ASN A 23 2.83 0.74 7.28
CA ASN A 23 3.86 1.70 7.65
C ASN A 23 4.89 1.78 6.52
N THR A 24 4.70 2.78 5.66
CA THR A 24 5.40 2.85 4.38
C THR A 24 6.37 4.00 4.32
N THR A 25 7.56 3.71 3.80
CA THR A 25 8.60 4.69 3.48
C THR A 25 8.90 4.60 1.99
N LEU A 26 8.69 5.68 1.25
CA LEU A 26 9.09 5.79 -0.15
C LEU A 26 10.34 6.67 -0.22
N ILE A 27 11.32 6.26 -1.02
CA ILE A 27 12.59 6.97 -1.18
C ILE A 27 12.76 7.29 -2.66
N CYS A 28 12.90 8.58 -2.98
CA CYS A 28 13.19 9.09 -4.31
C CYS A 28 14.58 9.74 -4.35
N ARG A 29 15.52 9.06 -5.01
CA ARG A 29 16.89 9.55 -5.19
C ARG A 29 17.52 8.93 -6.43
N ASP A 30 18.52 9.61 -6.97
CA ASP A 30 19.34 9.09 -8.06
C ASP A 30 19.93 7.72 -7.67
N PRO A 31 19.75 6.66 -8.48
CA PRO A 31 20.23 5.33 -8.13
C PRO A 31 21.75 5.23 -8.03
N HIS A 32 22.49 6.08 -8.76
CA HIS A 32 23.94 6.13 -8.81
C HIS A 32 24.54 7.11 -7.81
N THR A 33 24.10 8.37 -7.82
CA THR A 33 24.70 9.43 -6.98
C THR A 33 24.07 9.53 -5.60
N LYS A 34 22.88 8.92 -5.40
CA LYS A 34 22.04 9.03 -4.19
C LYS A 34 21.58 10.46 -3.88
N ALA A 35 21.77 11.39 -4.82
CA ALA A 35 21.29 12.76 -4.72
C ALA A 35 19.75 12.85 -4.86
N PRO A 36 19.10 13.87 -4.30
CA PRO A 36 17.69 14.16 -4.59
C PRO A 36 17.48 14.41 -6.08
N ILE A 37 16.39 13.87 -6.64
CA ILE A 37 16.01 14.09 -8.06
C ILE A 37 15.25 15.41 -8.25
N GLY A 38 14.74 16.00 -7.16
CA GLY A 38 13.93 17.23 -7.18
C GLY A 38 12.51 16.96 -6.69
N GLU A 39 11.55 17.79 -7.12
CA GLU A 39 10.13 17.57 -6.84
C GLU A 39 9.63 16.29 -7.51
N TRP A 40 8.89 15.47 -6.76
CA TRP A 40 8.27 14.26 -7.26
C TRP A 40 6.94 14.01 -6.57
N CYS A 41 6.06 13.28 -7.26
CA CYS A 41 4.72 12.97 -6.77
C CYS A 41 4.52 11.46 -6.65
N TYR A 42 3.58 11.05 -5.80
CA TYR A 42 3.23 9.64 -5.60
C TYR A 42 1.78 9.44 -5.19
N GLN A 43 1.29 8.24 -5.46
CA GLN A 43 0.09 7.64 -4.87
C GLN A 43 0.40 6.16 -4.59
N VAL A 44 -0.02 5.68 -3.43
CA VAL A 44 0.07 4.26 -3.08
C VAL A 44 -1.31 3.68 -2.87
N LYS A 45 -1.55 2.53 -3.49
CA LYS A 45 -2.73 1.70 -3.28
C LYS A 45 -2.30 0.35 -2.74
N TYR A 46 -3.05 -0.20 -1.82
CA TYR A 46 -2.85 -1.54 -1.25
C TYR A 46 -4.02 -2.41 -1.65
N PHE A 47 -3.71 -3.59 -2.13
CA PHE A 47 -4.67 -4.54 -2.65
C PHE A 47 -4.48 -5.89 -1.98
N GLU A 48 -5.55 -6.66 -1.97
CA GLU A 48 -5.51 -8.10 -1.81
C GLU A 48 -5.70 -8.74 -3.19
N GLU A 49 -4.75 -9.60 -3.58
CA GLU A 49 -4.77 -10.29 -4.87
C GLU A 49 -5.80 -11.42 -4.84
N ASP A 50 -6.71 -11.38 -5.80
CA ASP A 50 -7.89 -12.23 -5.81
C ASP A 50 -7.83 -13.16 -7.03
N MET A 51 -7.49 -14.44 -6.83
CA MET A 51 -7.13 -15.38 -7.92
C MET A 51 -8.22 -15.56 -9.00
N LEU A 52 -9.48 -15.27 -8.69
CA LEU A 52 -10.63 -15.51 -9.57
C LEU A 52 -11.47 -14.25 -9.84
N LYS A 53 -11.10 -13.10 -9.28
CA LYS A 53 -11.87 -11.85 -9.36
C LYS A 53 -10.92 -10.66 -9.56
N SER A 54 -11.47 -9.44 -9.49
CA SER A 54 -10.64 -8.24 -9.42
C SER A 54 -10.07 -8.10 -8.03
N ASP A 55 -8.79 -7.75 -7.93
CA ASP A 55 -8.13 -7.46 -6.67
C ASP A 55 -8.89 -6.43 -5.83
N ASP A 56 -9.02 -6.72 -4.55
CA ASP A 56 -9.78 -5.93 -3.61
C ASP A 56 -8.91 -4.78 -3.06
N LEU A 57 -9.38 -3.54 -3.24
CA LEU A 57 -8.70 -2.37 -2.69
C LEU A 57 -8.88 -2.31 -1.17
N ILE A 58 -7.77 -2.35 -0.44
CA ILE A 58 -7.75 -2.24 1.03
C ILE A 58 -7.64 -0.79 1.48
N ALA A 59 -6.70 -0.05 0.89
CA ALA A 59 -6.37 1.31 1.29
C ALA A 59 -5.70 2.08 0.15
N GLN A 60 -5.86 3.41 0.13
CA GLN A 60 -5.19 4.28 -0.85
C GLN A 60 -4.83 5.63 -0.26
N THR A 61 -3.69 6.18 -0.67
CA THR A 61 -3.34 7.56 -0.41
C THR A 61 -3.94 8.49 -1.47
N GLU A 62 -4.03 9.78 -1.14
CA GLU A 62 -4.15 10.82 -2.15
C GLU A 62 -2.89 10.86 -3.04
N TYR A 63 -2.98 11.60 -4.15
CA TYR A 63 -1.83 11.90 -4.99
C TYR A 63 -1.11 13.13 -4.43
N VAL A 64 0.09 12.95 -3.90
CA VAL A 64 0.83 13.97 -3.14
C VAL A 64 2.18 14.22 -3.79
N CYS A 65 2.61 15.48 -3.84
CA CYS A 65 3.93 15.90 -4.32
C CYS A 65 4.80 16.42 -3.17
N THR A 66 6.10 16.19 -3.26
CA THR A 66 7.10 16.61 -2.27
C THR A 66 8.45 16.86 -2.92
N GLU A 67 9.31 17.61 -2.23
CA GLU A 67 10.73 17.77 -2.57
C GLU A 67 11.64 16.90 -1.67
N ASP A 68 11.07 16.23 -0.67
CA ASP A 68 11.82 15.40 0.26
C ASP A 68 12.36 14.13 -0.42
N ILE A 69 13.59 13.76 -0.11
CA ILE A 69 14.20 12.50 -0.59
C ILE A 69 13.41 11.27 -0.14
N ALA A 70 12.78 11.35 1.04
CA ALA A 70 12.02 10.25 1.60
C ALA A 70 10.77 10.76 2.28
N VAL A 71 9.67 10.04 2.07
CA VAL A 71 8.39 10.28 2.75
C VAL A 71 8.01 9.04 3.52
N LYS A 72 7.49 9.27 4.73
CA LYS A 72 6.98 8.21 5.59
C LYS A 72 5.55 8.51 5.98
N PHE A 73 4.69 7.52 5.85
CA PHE A 73 3.29 7.64 6.23
C PHE A 73 2.76 6.30 6.75
N VAL A 74 1.66 6.40 7.48
CA VAL A 74 0.88 5.24 7.93
C VAL A 74 -0.52 5.38 7.36
N ILE A 75 -1.03 4.30 6.80
CA ILE A 75 -2.42 4.21 6.37
C ILE A 75 -3.00 2.88 6.83
N ASP A 76 -4.23 2.91 7.31
CA ASP A 76 -4.98 1.73 7.68
C ASP A 76 -6.03 1.38 6.63
N GLY A 77 -6.38 0.09 6.60
CA GLY A 77 -7.47 -0.44 5.81
C GLY A 77 -7.89 -1.79 6.37
N PHE A 78 -8.94 -2.38 5.78
CA PHE A 78 -9.45 -3.66 6.22
C PHE A 78 -9.78 -4.55 5.04
N GLN A 79 -9.70 -5.86 5.26
CA GLN A 79 -10.14 -6.87 4.31
C GLN A 79 -10.87 -7.99 5.07
N SER A 80 -12.03 -8.37 4.57
CA SER A 80 -12.84 -9.45 5.15
C SER A 80 -12.38 -10.81 4.68
N GLY A 81 -11.56 -10.86 3.62
CA GLY A 81 -11.17 -12.09 2.96
C GLY A 81 -12.34 -12.69 2.20
N ASP A 82 -11.98 -13.57 1.30
CA ASP A 82 -12.85 -14.31 0.44
C ASP A 82 -12.82 -15.79 0.86
N TRP A 83 -13.97 -16.44 0.71
CA TRP A 83 -14.25 -17.80 1.17
C TRP A 83 -13.32 -18.88 0.60
N ALA A 84 -12.49 -18.53 -0.40
CA ALA A 84 -11.64 -19.45 -1.14
C ALA A 84 -10.15 -19.38 -0.75
N SER A 85 -9.72 -18.35 0.01
CA SER A 85 -8.31 -18.18 0.37
C SER A 85 -8.04 -18.40 1.86
N TRP A 86 -6.87 -19.00 2.14
CA TRP A 86 -6.41 -19.27 3.52
C TRP A 86 -5.37 -18.22 3.96
N ASN A 87 -4.88 -17.41 3.03
CA ASN A 87 -3.98 -16.29 3.30
C ASN A 87 -4.38 -15.09 2.43
N TYR A 88 -4.25 -13.90 2.98
CA TYR A 88 -4.26 -12.67 2.21
C TYR A 88 -2.96 -12.57 1.39
N ASP A 89 -3.10 -12.37 0.09
CA ASP A 89 -2.00 -12.09 -0.82
C ASP A 89 -1.93 -10.57 -1.05
N ILE A 90 -1.34 -9.87 -0.08
CA ILE A 90 -1.30 -8.41 -0.07
C ILE A 90 -0.18 -7.88 -0.97
N TYR A 91 -0.48 -6.88 -1.78
CA TYR A 91 0.53 -6.13 -2.51
C TYR A 91 0.20 -4.63 -2.52
N SER A 92 1.20 -3.80 -2.83
CA SER A 92 0.97 -2.38 -3.10
C SER A 92 1.26 -2.06 -4.56
N GLN A 93 0.46 -1.18 -5.13
CA GLN A 93 0.75 -0.50 -6.39
C GLN A 93 1.13 0.95 -6.09
N ILE A 94 2.36 1.33 -6.45
CA ILE A 94 2.92 2.66 -6.21
C ILE A 94 3.07 3.37 -7.54
N THR A 95 2.27 4.40 -7.74
CA THR A 95 2.35 5.27 -8.91
C THR A 95 3.15 6.51 -8.54
N HIS A 96 4.17 6.90 -9.31
CA HIS A 96 5.05 8.01 -8.96
C HIS A 96 5.69 8.71 -10.16
N THR A 97 6.26 9.91 -9.94
CA THR A 97 7.06 10.65 -10.94
C THR A 97 8.54 10.76 -10.57
N CYS A 98 9.01 9.96 -9.60
CA CYS A 98 10.43 9.90 -9.25
C CYS A 98 11.29 9.36 -10.42
N ASN A 99 11.75 10.26 -11.29
CA ASN A 99 12.71 10.07 -12.38
C ASN A 99 13.06 11.45 -12.97
N PHE A 100 14.15 11.51 -13.73
CA PHE A 100 14.64 12.77 -14.30
C PHE A 100 13.70 13.40 -15.33
N GLU A 101 12.82 12.61 -15.93
CA GLU A 101 11.86 13.07 -16.95
C GLU A 101 10.52 13.52 -16.36
N SER A 102 10.31 13.37 -15.05
CA SER A 102 9.02 13.60 -14.37
C SER A 102 7.85 12.79 -14.97
N VAL A 103 8.15 11.67 -15.62
CA VAL A 103 7.15 10.80 -16.24
C VAL A 103 6.50 9.89 -15.20
N LYS A 104 5.20 9.66 -15.31
CA LYS A 104 4.47 8.79 -14.39
C LYS A 104 4.84 7.32 -14.61
N LYS A 105 5.30 6.65 -13.55
CA LYS A 105 5.64 5.22 -13.51
C LYS A 105 4.78 4.51 -12.46
N SER A 106 4.58 3.22 -12.61
CA SER A 106 3.88 2.37 -11.65
C SER A 106 4.78 1.22 -11.23
N ARG A 107 4.68 0.80 -9.97
CA ARG A 107 5.47 -0.29 -9.43
C ARG A 107 4.68 -1.10 -8.43
N GLU A 108 4.65 -2.41 -8.63
CA GLU A 108 4.02 -3.33 -7.70
C GLU A 108 5.05 -3.95 -6.75
N ARG A 109 4.62 -4.17 -5.51
CA ARG A 109 5.44 -4.70 -4.43
C ARG A 109 4.58 -5.63 -3.58
N PRO A 110 4.80 -6.96 -3.64
CA PRO A 110 4.10 -7.90 -2.79
C PRO A 110 4.61 -7.83 -1.35
N PHE A 111 3.73 -8.12 -0.41
CA PHE A 111 4.06 -8.42 0.97
C PHE A 111 4.19 -9.93 1.18
N SER A 112 4.63 -10.35 2.36
CA SER A 112 4.54 -11.77 2.74
C SER A 112 3.08 -12.19 2.91
N LYS A 113 2.76 -13.44 2.57
CA LYS A 113 1.41 -14.01 2.74
C LYS A 113 0.98 -13.93 4.21
N ILE A 114 -0.24 -13.46 4.46
CA ILE A 114 -0.76 -13.25 5.82
C ILE A 114 -1.92 -14.20 6.07
N PRO A 115 -1.92 -15.02 7.12
CA PRO A 115 -3.03 -15.93 7.40
C PRO A 115 -4.37 -15.20 7.56
N VAL A 116 -5.44 -15.77 7.02
CA VAL A 116 -6.80 -15.28 7.27
C VAL A 116 -7.26 -15.78 8.64
N ASP A 117 -7.16 -14.94 9.66
CA ASP A 117 -7.59 -15.27 11.04
C ASP A 117 -8.73 -14.41 11.58
N GLY A 118 -9.06 -13.31 10.89
CA GLY A 118 -10.18 -12.40 11.18
C GLY A 118 -10.14 -11.74 12.55
N ARG A 119 -9.03 -11.82 13.30
CA ARG A 119 -8.95 -11.34 14.68
C ARG A 119 -7.67 -10.58 14.98
N THR A 120 -6.67 -10.69 14.11
CA THR A 120 -5.38 -10.05 14.29
C THR A 120 -5.33 -8.72 13.57
N VAL A 121 -4.68 -7.76 14.22
CA VAL A 121 -4.27 -6.51 13.61
C VAL A 121 -2.85 -6.69 13.11
N TYR A 122 -2.64 -6.53 11.81
CA TYR A 122 -1.32 -6.66 11.20
C TYR A 122 -0.70 -5.28 10.95
N THR A 123 0.55 -5.10 11.38
CA THR A 123 1.35 -3.95 10.97
C THR A 123 2.37 -4.39 9.94
N LEU A 124 2.24 -3.88 8.72
CA LEU A 124 3.11 -4.21 7.60
C LEU A 124 4.08 -3.06 7.34
N HIS A 125 5.36 -3.34 7.48
CA HIS A 125 6.42 -2.39 7.20
C HIS A 125 6.84 -2.48 5.74
N HIS A 126 6.88 -1.36 5.05
CA HIS A 126 7.22 -1.28 3.64
C HIS A 126 8.25 -0.17 3.42
N THR A 127 9.39 -0.49 2.83
CA THR A 127 10.33 0.54 2.33
C THR A 127 10.61 0.29 0.87
N VAL A 128 10.39 1.30 0.03
CA VAL A 128 10.54 1.20 -1.42
C VAL A 128 11.43 2.33 -1.92
N GLU A 129 12.59 1.97 -2.47
CA GLU A 129 13.38 2.90 -3.27
C GLU A 129 12.80 2.96 -4.69
N LEU A 130 12.27 4.12 -5.06
CA LEU A 130 11.70 4.39 -6.38
C LEU A 130 12.85 4.69 -7.33
N TYR A 131 13.09 3.77 -8.26
CA TYR A 131 14.12 3.94 -9.29
C TYR A 131 13.48 4.06 -10.66
N GLU A 132 14.25 4.61 -11.59
CA GLU A 132 13.84 4.78 -12.97
C GLU A 132 13.61 3.45 -13.72
N SER A 133 14.29 2.38 -13.31
CA SER A 133 14.19 1.05 -13.90
C SER A 133 13.17 0.17 -13.15
N GLY A 134 11.96 0.11 -13.70
CA GLY A 134 10.91 -0.79 -13.25
C GLY A 134 9.70 -0.67 -14.17
N THR A 135 9.73 -1.41 -15.27
CA THR A 135 8.51 -1.89 -15.95
C THR A 135 7.91 -3.02 -15.15
#